data_AF-H2BZY4-F1
#
_entry.id   AF-H2BZY4-F1
#
_cell.length_a   1.000
_cell.length_b   1.000
_cell.length_c   1.000
_cell.angle_alpha   90.00
_cell.angle_beta   90.00
_cell.angle_gamma   90.00
#
_symmetry.space_group_name_H-M   'P 1'
#
loop_
_entity.id
_entity.type
_entity.pdbx_description
1 polymer ?
#
loop_
_entity_poly.entity_id
_entity_poly.type
_entity_poly.pdbx_seq_one_letter_code
_entity_poly.pdbx_strand_id
1 'polypeptide(L)'
;MLEYYLEDLFIGHFVELLAALAGTYYLFKTPHPKSIIRLFVYFLWLTVFVEMVGLYAVYAYFTDYKGLEFLRNSPFERNYWLYNSYYLVSFTTYFFFFILHLNSAKIRRILTFTALFFGITVIINLVFSKIFFIGYSAYTSVSGTLILIICIMAYYYEMLKSDKILNFYKNLVFYVSVGGLIWHLVVTPLFIYSKYFTTASPDFVALHGLIIFLSNVFMYGMFILGFIISSKQSKPNGVYLEY
;
A
#
# COMPACT_ATOMS: atom_id res chain seq x y z
N MET A 1 27.26 5.45 1.68
CA MET A 1 26.31 4.32 1.89
C MET A 1 25.10 4.78 2.69
N LEU A 2 25.26 5.25 3.93
CA LEU A 2 24.13 5.67 4.77
C LEU A 2 23.34 6.87 4.20
N GLU A 3 24.03 7.88 3.69
CA GLU A 3 23.42 9.07 3.05
C GLU A 3 22.53 8.68 1.87
N TYR A 4 22.96 7.73 1.05
CA TYR A 4 22.20 7.21 -0.08
C TYR A 4 20.87 6.57 0.36
N TYR A 5 20.85 5.82 1.46
CA TYR A 5 19.59 5.28 2.00
C TYR A 5 18.65 6.36 2.51
N LEU A 6 19.19 7.43 3.10
CA LEU A 6 18.38 8.56 3.55
C LEU A 6 17.79 9.32 2.35
N GLU A 7 18.57 9.54 1.30
CA GLU A 7 18.08 10.14 0.05
C GLU A 7 16.95 9.31 -0.56
N ASP A 8 17.16 8.00 -0.75
CA ASP A 8 16.13 7.08 -1.27
C ASP A 8 14.86 7.09 -0.40
N LEU A 9 15.02 7.15 0.93
CA LEU A 9 13.91 7.23 1.88
C LEU A 9 13.11 8.53 1.68
N PHE A 10 13.78 9.69 1.63
CA PHE A 10 13.11 10.98 1.45
C PHE A 10 12.42 11.08 0.09
N ILE A 11 13.05 10.56 -0.98
CA ILE A 11 12.43 10.51 -2.30
C ILE A 11 11.18 9.61 -2.26
N GLY A 12 11.25 8.46 -1.59
CA GLY A 12 10.07 7.59 -1.40
C GLY A 12 8.89 8.32 -0.75
N HIS A 13 9.14 9.00 0.37
CA HIS A 13 8.13 9.80 1.07
C HIS A 13 7.59 10.96 0.22
N PHE A 14 8.44 11.55 -0.62
CA PHE A 14 8.03 12.60 -1.53
C PHE A 14 7.08 12.09 -2.61
N VAL A 15 7.37 10.94 -3.22
CA VAL A 15 6.49 10.34 -4.25
C VAL A 15 5.15 9.89 -3.63
N GLU A 16 5.16 9.40 -2.40
CA GLU A 16 3.95 9.11 -1.62
C GLU A 16 3.06 10.35 -1.43
N LEU A 17 3.65 11.45 -1.01
CA LEU A 17 2.96 12.73 -0.86
C LEU A 17 2.39 13.19 -2.21
N LEU A 18 3.16 13.08 -3.30
CA LEU A 18 2.67 13.41 -4.64
C LEU A 18 1.47 12.55 -5.04
N ALA A 19 1.43 11.26 -4.67
CA ALA A 19 0.27 10.40 -4.92
C ALA A 19 -0.97 10.84 -4.13
N ALA A 20 -0.82 11.18 -2.85
CA ALA A 20 -1.92 11.71 -2.04
C ALA A 20 -2.45 13.05 -2.58
N LEU A 21 -1.54 13.95 -3.01
CA LEU A 21 -1.89 15.22 -3.63
C LEU A 21 -2.58 15.02 -4.99
N ALA A 22 -2.10 14.11 -5.83
CA ALA A 22 -2.72 13.77 -7.11
C ALA A 22 -4.14 13.19 -6.91
N GLY A 23 -4.32 12.34 -5.91
CA GLY A 23 -5.63 11.81 -5.51
C GLY A 23 -6.58 12.92 -5.04
N THR A 24 -6.08 13.84 -4.24
CA THR A 24 -6.85 15.02 -3.78
C THR A 24 -7.27 15.91 -4.96
N TYR A 25 -6.36 16.17 -5.89
CA TYR A 25 -6.65 16.88 -7.13
C TYR A 25 -7.72 16.15 -7.97
N TYR A 26 -7.65 14.82 -8.08
CA TYR A 26 -8.68 14.03 -8.75
C TYR A 26 -10.06 14.21 -8.10
N LEU A 27 -10.15 14.22 -6.76
CA LEU A 27 -11.41 14.44 -6.04
C LEU A 27 -11.99 15.83 -6.26
N PHE A 28 -11.15 16.86 -6.35
CA PHE A 28 -11.62 18.22 -6.65
C PHE A 28 -12.10 18.39 -8.09
N LYS A 29 -11.44 17.73 -9.03
CA LYS A 29 -11.74 17.89 -10.45
C LYS A 29 -12.91 17.03 -10.92
N THR A 30 -13.13 15.88 -10.28
CA THR A 30 -14.14 14.93 -10.71
C THR A 30 -15.46 15.20 -9.98
N PRO A 31 -16.57 15.47 -10.68
CA PRO A 31 -17.87 15.58 -10.04
C PRO A 31 -18.32 14.22 -9.52
N HIS A 32 -18.84 14.18 -8.29
CA HIS A 32 -19.36 12.97 -7.64
C HIS A 32 -18.44 11.72 -7.70
N PRO A 33 -17.19 11.80 -7.21
CA PRO A 33 -16.29 10.65 -7.24
C PRO A 33 -16.84 9.54 -6.34
N LYS A 34 -16.77 8.29 -6.82
CA LYS A 34 -17.22 7.09 -6.09
C LYS A 34 -16.64 7.06 -4.67
N SER A 35 -17.45 6.71 -3.67
CA SER A 35 -17.03 6.73 -2.26
C SER A 35 -15.79 5.89 -1.98
N ILE A 36 -15.63 4.76 -2.68
CA ILE A 36 -14.44 3.90 -2.54
C ILE A 36 -13.16 4.57 -3.05
N ILE A 37 -13.25 5.46 -4.05
CA ILE A 37 -12.09 6.24 -4.51
C ILE A 37 -11.74 7.31 -3.48
N ARG A 38 -12.74 7.94 -2.83
CA ARG A 38 -12.49 8.88 -1.72
C ARG A 38 -11.78 8.19 -0.57
N LEU A 39 -12.26 7.00 -0.18
CA LEU A 39 -11.62 6.18 0.84
C LEU A 39 -10.16 5.86 0.47
N PHE A 40 -9.89 5.51 -0.78
CA PHE A 40 -8.52 5.26 -1.25
C PHE A 40 -7.62 6.50 -1.15
N VAL A 41 -8.14 7.69 -1.47
CA VAL A 41 -7.37 8.95 -1.30
C VAL A 41 -7.12 9.26 0.18
N TYR A 42 -8.09 9.05 1.06
CA TYR A 42 -7.87 9.19 2.51
C TYR A 42 -6.85 8.17 3.03
N PHE A 43 -6.86 6.96 2.48
CA PHE A 43 -5.85 5.95 2.77
C PHE A 43 -4.45 6.40 2.34
N LEU A 44 -4.28 7.05 1.18
CA LEU A 44 -2.97 7.59 0.79
C LEU A 44 -2.48 8.68 1.75
N TRP A 45 -3.37 9.54 2.25
CA TRP A 45 -3.00 10.50 3.30
C TRP A 45 -2.64 9.82 4.62
N LEU A 46 -3.36 8.76 4.99
CA LEU A 46 -3.01 7.93 6.14
C LEU A 46 -1.63 7.31 5.95
N THR A 47 -1.29 6.82 4.75
CA THR A 47 0.04 6.30 4.42
C THR A 47 1.11 7.36 4.65
N VAL A 48 0.96 8.55 4.07
CA VAL A 48 1.90 9.67 4.29
C VAL A 48 2.08 9.96 5.78
N PHE A 49 0.98 10.00 6.54
CA PHE A 49 1.05 10.23 7.98
C PHE A 49 1.81 9.11 8.71
N VAL A 50 1.49 7.84 8.42
CA VAL A 50 2.11 6.68 9.05
C VAL A 50 3.61 6.62 8.75
N GLU A 51 4.02 6.85 7.51
CA GLU A 51 5.43 6.85 7.11
C GLU A 51 6.19 7.98 7.81
N MET A 52 5.63 9.20 7.87
CA MET A 52 6.22 10.32 8.61
C MET A 52 6.35 10.04 10.10
N VAL A 53 5.35 9.41 10.73
CA VAL A 53 5.46 8.98 12.13
C VAL A 53 6.53 7.90 12.26
N GLY A 54 6.56 6.91 11.36
CA GLY A 54 7.52 5.81 11.37
C GLY A 54 8.99 6.22 11.39
N LEU A 55 9.32 7.42 10.88
CA LEU A 55 10.65 8.02 10.91
C LEU A 55 11.20 8.27 12.32
N TYR A 56 10.38 8.30 13.37
CA TYR A 56 10.90 8.45 14.75
C TYR A 56 11.91 7.35 15.09
N ALA A 57 11.70 6.12 14.59
CA ALA A 57 12.59 4.99 14.88
C ALA A 57 13.95 5.15 14.17
N VAL A 58 13.95 5.76 12.98
CA VAL A 58 15.16 6.09 12.22
C VAL A 58 15.91 7.21 12.93
N TYR A 59 15.21 8.28 13.32
CA TYR A 59 15.77 9.38 14.08
C TYR A 59 16.39 8.90 15.41
N ALA A 60 15.65 8.10 16.19
CA ALA A 60 16.12 7.55 17.46
C ALA A 60 17.40 6.71 17.30
N TYR A 61 17.50 5.92 16.22
CA TYR A 61 18.70 5.15 15.92
C TYR A 61 19.92 6.05 15.62
N PHE A 62 19.75 7.12 14.86
CA PHE A 62 20.87 8.00 14.47
C PHE A 62 21.29 8.99 15.55
N THR A 63 20.40 9.35 16.47
CA THR A 63 20.72 10.28 17.57
C THR A 63 21.09 9.57 18.86
N ASP A 64 21.25 8.25 18.85
CA ASP A 64 21.40 7.41 20.05
C ASP A 64 20.32 7.74 21.10
N TYR A 65 19.07 7.82 20.64
CA TYR A 65 17.88 8.16 21.41
C TYR A 65 17.89 9.54 22.07
N LYS A 66 18.80 10.46 21.70
CA LYS A 66 18.83 11.81 22.25
C LYS A 66 17.50 12.55 21.98
N GLY A 67 16.84 12.96 23.06
CA GLY A 67 15.50 13.58 23.01
C GLY A 67 14.32 12.59 22.91
N LEU A 68 14.61 11.29 22.76
CA LEU A 68 13.63 10.20 22.71
C LEU A 68 14.03 9.06 23.69
N GLU A 69 14.67 9.41 24.80
CA GLU A 69 15.23 8.45 25.76
C GLU A 69 14.16 7.53 26.35
N PHE A 70 12.93 8.02 26.48
CA PHE A 70 11.77 7.26 26.94
C PHE A 70 11.41 6.08 26.03
N LEU A 71 11.84 6.08 24.75
CA LEU A 71 11.60 4.98 23.82
C LEU A 71 12.60 3.83 24.02
N ARG A 72 13.77 4.10 24.59
CA ARG A 72 14.84 3.11 24.74
C ARG A 72 14.40 1.97 25.67
N ASN A 73 14.60 0.73 25.25
CA ASN A 73 14.12 -0.49 25.95
C ASN A 73 12.60 -0.55 26.16
N SER A 74 11.82 0.30 25.47
CA SER A 74 10.36 0.24 25.48
C SER A 74 9.85 -0.65 24.33
N PRO A 75 8.60 -1.16 24.42
CA PRO A 75 7.97 -1.85 23.28
C PRO A 75 7.84 -0.99 22.01
N PHE A 76 7.99 0.33 22.14
CA PHE A 76 7.89 1.31 21.06
C PHE A 76 9.26 1.78 20.55
N GLU A 77 10.35 1.12 20.97
CA GLU A 77 11.70 1.42 20.48
C GLU A 77 11.78 1.32 18.95
N ARG A 78 11.10 0.33 18.39
CA ARG A 78 10.98 0.10 16.95
C ARG A 78 9.54 0.37 16.51
N ASN A 79 9.39 0.72 15.24
CA ASN A 79 8.10 1.01 14.62
C ASN A 79 7.26 -0.24 14.26
N TYR A 80 7.59 -1.43 14.78
CA TYR A 80 6.87 -2.68 14.49
C TYR A 80 5.37 -2.58 14.80
N TRP A 81 5.01 -2.02 15.96
CA TRP A 81 3.62 -1.85 16.36
C TRP A 81 2.82 -1.03 15.34
N LEU A 82 3.41 0.06 14.86
CA LEU A 82 2.80 1.00 13.92
C LEU A 82 2.55 0.32 12.58
N TYR A 83 3.57 -0.32 12.02
CA TYR A 83 3.46 -1.00 10.73
C TYR A 83 2.62 -2.28 10.79
N ASN A 84 2.64 -3.04 11.90
CA ASN A 84 1.76 -4.20 12.07
C ASN A 84 0.28 -3.77 12.09
N SER A 85 -0.05 -2.68 12.79
CA SER A 85 -1.40 -2.08 12.75
C SER A 85 -1.75 -1.55 11.36
N TYR A 86 -0.83 -0.83 10.74
CA TYR A 86 -1.03 -0.23 9.42
C TYR A 86 -1.21 -1.27 8.32
N TYR A 87 -0.47 -2.38 8.33
CA TYR A 87 -0.59 -3.44 7.32
C TYR A 87 -1.97 -4.08 7.32
N LEU A 88 -2.59 -4.28 8.48
CA LEU A 88 -3.97 -4.77 8.55
C LEU A 88 -4.95 -3.78 7.87
N VAL A 89 -4.80 -2.49 8.15
CA VAL A 89 -5.62 -1.43 7.54
C VAL A 89 -5.37 -1.33 6.04
N SER A 90 -4.10 -1.39 5.62
CA SER A 90 -3.66 -1.31 4.23
C SER A 90 -4.24 -2.45 3.39
N PHE A 91 -4.01 -3.71 3.78
CA PHE A 91 -4.56 -4.86 3.06
C PHE A 91 -6.08 -4.83 2.99
N THR A 92 -6.72 -4.48 4.10
CA THR A 92 -8.18 -4.39 4.16
C THR A 92 -8.71 -3.31 3.21
N THR A 93 -8.06 -2.15 3.15
CA THR A 93 -8.40 -1.08 2.21
C THR A 93 -8.24 -1.54 0.76
N TYR A 94 -7.13 -2.17 0.41
CA TYR A 94 -6.91 -2.71 -0.93
C TYR A 94 -7.94 -3.79 -1.30
N PHE A 95 -8.26 -4.71 -0.39
CA PHE A 95 -9.28 -5.73 -0.64
C PHE A 95 -10.63 -5.09 -0.97
N PHE A 96 -11.11 -4.19 -0.11
CA PHE A 96 -12.38 -3.52 -0.34
C PHE A 96 -12.36 -2.62 -1.58
N PHE A 97 -11.21 -2.02 -1.90
CA PHE A 97 -11.03 -1.26 -3.14
C PHE A 97 -11.34 -2.13 -4.35
N PHE A 98 -10.77 -3.33 -4.47
CA PHE A 98 -11.05 -4.20 -5.62
C PHE A 98 -12.41 -4.89 -5.54
N ILE A 99 -12.81 -5.40 -4.36
CA ILE A 99 -14.09 -6.11 -4.14
C ILE A 99 -15.28 -5.23 -4.54
N LEU A 100 -15.26 -3.94 -4.22
CA LEU A 100 -16.34 -3.01 -4.54
C LEU A 100 -16.38 -2.59 -6.02
N HIS A 101 -15.33 -2.90 -6.80
CA HIS A 101 -15.31 -2.70 -8.25
C HIS A 101 -15.73 -3.96 -9.03
N LEU A 102 -16.02 -5.07 -8.35
CA LEU A 102 -16.56 -6.28 -8.96
C LEU A 102 -18.06 -6.18 -9.22
N ASN A 103 -18.47 -6.68 -10.38
CA ASN A 103 -19.84 -6.80 -10.83
C ASN A 103 -20.50 -8.10 -10.31
N SER A 104 -19.77 -9.21 -10.20
CA SER A 104 -20.34 -10.49 -9.76
C SER A 104 -20.64 -10.49 -8.26
N ALA A 105 -21.92 -10.51 -7.90
CA ALA A 105 -22.37 -10.58 -6.51
C ALA A 105 -21.85 -11.83 -5.78
N LYS A 106 -21.70 -12.96 -6.49
CA LYS A 106 -21.16 -14.21 -5.93
C LYS A 106 -19.68 -14.06 -5.57
N ILE A 107 -18.86 -13.58 -6.50
CA ILE A 107 -17.41 -13.39 -6.28
C ILE A 107 -17.20 -12.35 -5.18
N ARG A 108 -17.94 -11.23 -5.24
CA ARG A 108 -17.90 -10.18 -4.22
C ARG A 108 -18.17 -10.74 -2.83
N ARG A 109 -19.22 -11.54 -2.65
CA ARG A 109 -19.57 -12.14 -1.36
C ARG A 109 -18.48 -13.07 -0.84
N ILE A 110 -17.91 -13.92 -1.69
CA ILE A 110 -16.82 -14.84 -1.33
C ILE A 110 -15.61 -14.03 -0.84
N LEU A 111 -15.16 -13.04 -1.62
CA LEU A 111 -13.99 -12.25 -1.28
C LEU A 111 -14.21 -11.36 -0.05
N THR A 112 -15.42 -10.85 0.16
CA THR A 112 -15.75 -10.14 1.41
C THR A 112 -15.62 -11.06 2.62
N PHE A 113 -16.12 -12.29 2.54
CA PHE A 113 -15.97 -13.26 3.63
C PHE A 113 -14.49 -13.62 3.86
N THR A 114 -13.72 -13.81 2.79
CA THR A 114 -12.27 -14.05 2.86
C THR A 114 -11.53 -12.87 3.52
N ALA A 115 -11.87 -11.63 3.16
CA ALA A 115 -11.28 -10.42 3.75
C ALA A 115 -11.60 -10.29 5.25
N LEU A 116 -12.83 -10.57 5.66
CA LEU A 116 -13.23 -10.57 7.07
C LEU A 116 -12.51 -11.67 7.86
N PHE A 117 -12.42 -12.88 7.29
CA PHE A 117 -11.70 -13.98 7.89
C PHE A 117 -10.21 -13.65 8.08
N PHE A 118 -9.56 -13.07 7.07
CA PHE A 118 -8.20 -12.55 7.16
C PHE A 118 -8.04 -11.54 8.30
N GLY A 119 -8.96 -10.58 8.43
CA GLY A 119 -8.90 -9.59 9.50
C GLY A 119 -8.91 -10.24 10.88
N ILE A 120 -9.79 -11.23 11.08
CA ILE A 120 -9.88 -11.98 12.35
C ILE A 120 -8.58 -12.74 12.62
N THR A 121 -8.06 -13.49 11.64
CA THR A 121 -6.85 -14.30 11.85
C THR A 121 -5.61 -13.45 12.07
N VAL A 122 -5.50 -12.29 11.40
CA VAL A 122 -4.41 -11.32 11.65
C VAL A 122 -4.50 -10.75 13.06
N ILE A 123 -5.69 -10.35 13.52
CA ILE A 123 -5.87 -9.85 14.89
C ILE A 123 -5.46 -10.92 15.91
N ILE A 124 -5.91 -12.17 15.72
CA ILE A 124 -5.49 -13.30 16.57
C ILE A 124 -3.97 -13.43 16.56
N ASN A 125 -3.34 -13.44 15.38
CA ASN A 125 -1.89 -13.55 15.28
C ASN A 125 -1.17 -12.40 15.99
N LEU A 126 -1.60 -11.16 15.83
CA LEU A 126 -0.96 -9.99 16.45
C LEU A 126 -1.16 -9.94 17.97
N VAL A 127 -2.30 -10.39 18.49
CA VAL A 127 -2.59 -10.38 19.93
C VAL A 127 -1.89 -11.54 20.65
N PHE A 128 -1.90 -12.73 20.06
CA PHE A 128 -1.40 -13.94 20.73
C PHE A 128 0.05 -14.28 20.40
N SER A 129 0.56 -13.89 19.24
CA SER A 129 2.01 -13.95 18.99
C SER A 129 2.63 -12.66 19.49
N LYS A 130 3.75 -12.75 20.22
CA LYS A 130 4.49 -11.57 20.71
C LYS A 130 5.00 -10.66 19.57
N ILE A 131 4.77 -11.03 18.30
CA ILE A 131 5.27 -10.37 17.09
C ILE A 131 4.93 -8.89 17.04
N PHE A 132 3.78 -8.47 17.58
CA PHE A 132 3.26 -7.12 17.43
C PHE A 132 4.29 -6.02 17.79
N PHE A 133 5.06 -6.23 18.86
CA PHE A 133 6.09 -5.29 19.33
C PHE A 133 7.53 -5.67 18.99
N ILE A 134 7.79 -6.90 18.53
CA ILE A 134 9.16 -7.42 18.38
C ILE A 134 9.59 -7.64 16.92
N GLY A 135 8.67 -7.59 15.96
CA GLY A 135 8.98 -7.74 14.54
C GLY A 135 7.80 -7.49 13.62
N TYR A 136 8.05 -7.51 12.32
CA TYR A 136 6.99 -7.43 11.32
C TYR A 136 6.32 -8.80 11.14
N SER A 137 4.99 -8.82 11.13
CA SER A 137 4.21 -10.04 10.93
C SER A 137 4.34 -10.56 9.49
N ALA A 138 5.17 -11.57 9.30
CA ALA A 138 5.27 -12.31 8.03
C ALA A 138 3.93 -12.94 7.64
N TYR A 139 3.17 -13.44 8.62
CA TYR A 139 1.82 -13.96 8.39
C TYR A 139 0.90 -12.93 7.74
N THR A 140 0.85 -11.71 8.30
CA THR A 140 0.02 -10.61 7.76
C THR A 140 0.44 -10.27 6.34
N SER A 141 1.74 -10.15 6.08
CA SER A 141 2.27 -9.75 4.78
C SER A 141 2.03 -10.83 3.71
N VAL A 142 2.33 -12.10 4.00
CA VAL A 142 2.19 -13.19 3.03
C VAL A 142 0.73 -13.49 2.73
N SER A 143 -0.09 -13.69 3.77
CA SER A 143 -1.51 -14.00 3.58
C SER A 143 -2.27 -12.82 2.95
N GLY A 144 -1.90 -11.59 3.34
CA GLY A 144 -2.46 -10.36 2.78
C GLY A 144 -2.19 -10.27 1.27
N THR A 145 -0.94 -10.47 0.86
CA THR A 145 -0.53 -10.43 -0.55
C THR A 145 -1.23 -11.51 -1.37
N LEU A 146 -1.34 -12.74 -0.88
CA LEU A 146 -2.04 -13.80 -1.61
C LEU A 146 -3.52 -13.46 -1.85
N ILE A 147 -4.21 -12.96 -0.83
CA ILE A 147 -5.62 -12.55 -0.97
C ILE A 147 -5.73 -11.33 -1.89
N LEU A 148 -4.80 -10.38 -1.81
CA LEU A 148 -4.79 -9.20 -2.68
C LEU A 148 -4.66 -9.60 -4.15
N ILE A 149 -3.74 -10.52 -4.45
CA ILE A 149 -3.56 -11.06 -5.80
C ILE A 149 -4.87 -11.69 -6.27
N ILE A 150 -5.56 -12.49 -5.44
CA ILE A 150 -6.86 -13.07 -5.79
C ILE A 150 -7.90 -11.98 -6.10
N CYS A 151 -7.98 -10.92 -5.29
CA CYS A 151 -8.87 -9.78 -5.54
C CYS A 151 -8.57 -9.09 -6.87
N ILE A 152 -7.30 -8.84 -7.18
CA ILE A 152 -6.86 -8.19 -8.43
C ILE A 152 -7.13 -9.11 -9.63
N MET A 153 -6.86 -10.41 -9.51
CA MET A 153 -7.10 -11.38 -10.58
C MET A 153 -8.60 -11.52 -10.86
N ALA A 154 -9.44 -11.49 -9.83
CA ALA A 154 -10.91 -11.45 -10.01
C ALA A 154 -11.35 -10.18 -10.75
N TYR A 155 -10.76 -9.02 -10.41
CA TYR A 155 -11.02 -7.77 -11.12
C TYR A 155 -10.60 -7.84 -12.59
N TYR A 156 -9.41 -8.35 -12.90
CA TYR A 156 -8.96 -8.52 -14.28
C TYR A 156 -9.82 -9.52 -15.06
N TYR A 157 -10.24 -10.62 -14.44
CA TYR A 157 -11.12 -11.58 -15.07
C TYR A 157 -12.45 -10.96 -15.51
N GLU A 158 -13.07 -10.14 -14.66
CA GLU A 158 -14.31 -9.44 -15.03
C GLU A 158 -14.07 -8.33 -16.05
N MET A 159 -12.96 -7.58 -15.91
CA MET A 159 -12.59 -6.55 -16.87
C MET A 159 -12.43 -7.13 -18.28
N LEU A 160 -11.70 -8.24 -18.43
CA LEU A 160 -11.47 -8.95 -19.70
C LEU A 160 -12.76 -9.47 -20.34
N LYS A 161 -13.80 -9.74 -19.54
CA LYS A 161 -15.11 -10.22 -20.00
C LYS A 161 -16.12 -9.11 -20.30
N SER A 162 -15.75 -7.86 -20.12
CA SER A 162 -16.66 -6.71 -20.26
C SER A 162 -16.11 -5.71 -21.27
N ASP A 163 -16.96 -4.82 -21.76
CA ASP A 163 -16.55 -3.74 -22.66
C ASP A 163 -15.54 -2.77 -22.01
N LYS A 164 -15.35 -2.85 -20.68
CA LYS A 164 -14.30 -2.12 -19.95
C LYS A 164 -12.90 -2.41 -20.50
N ILE A 165 -12.67 -3.58 -21.10
CA ILE A 165 -11.39 -3.91 -21.74
C ILE A 165 -11.03 -2.95 -22.87
N LEU A 166 -12.00 -2.32 -23.54
CA LEU A 166 -11.73 -1.36 -24.63
C LEU A 166 -11.17 -0.03 -24.11
N ASN A 167 -11.42 0.30 -22.84
CA ASN A 167 -11.04 1.56 -22.22
C ASN A 167 -10.25 1.34 -20.90
N PHE A 168 -9.57 0.20 -20.74
CA PHE A 168 -8.85 -0.11 -19.50
C PHE A 168 -7.76 0.93 -19.17
N TYR A 169 -7.06 1.44 -20.20
CA TYR A 169 -6.02 2.46 -20.09
C TYR A 169 -6.54 3.84 -19.62
N LYS A 170 -7.86 4.00 -19.52
CA LYS A 170 -8.51 5.20 -18.99
C LYS A 170 -8.94 5.04 -17.53
N ASN A 171 -8.93 3.82 -17.01
CA ASN A 171 -9.54 3.44 -15.74
C ASN A 171 -8.55 3.53 -14.58
N LEU A 172 -8.82 4.39 -13.59
CA LEU A 172 -8.03 4.52 -12.37
C LEU A 172 -7.77 3.16 -11.67
N VAL A 173 -8.78 2.29 -11.61
CA VAL A 173 -8.69 0.99 -10.92
C VAL A 173 -7.64 0.09 -11.56
N PHE A 174 -7.43 0.19 -12.88
CA PHE A 174 -6.39 -0.54 -13.60
C PHE A 174 -4.98 -0.06 -13.21
N TYR A 175 -4.77 1.25 -13.09
CA TYR A 175 -3.47 1.77 -12.64
C TYR A 175 -3.18 1.37 -11.19
N VAL A 176 -4.19 1.44 -10.33
CA VAL A 176 -4.07 1.01 -8.93
C VAL A 176 -3.80 -0.50 -8.83
N SER A 177 -4.43 -1.32 -9.68
CA SER A 177 -4.16 -2.77 -9.71
C SER A 177 -2.76 -3.10 -10.17
N VAL A 178 -2.23 -2.46 -11.22
CA VAL A 178 -0.87 -2.72 -11.70
C VAL A 178 0.17 -2.31 -10.66
N GLY A 179 0.06 -1.09 -10.12
CA GLY A 179 0.96 -0.60 -9.08
C GLY A 179 0.94 -1.49 -7.84
N GLY A 180 -0.26 -1.77 -7.31
CA GLY A 180 -0.43 -2.60 -6.12
C GLY A 180 0.03 -4.05 -6.31
N LEU A 181 -0.26 -4.66 -7.47
CA LEU A 181 0.13 -6.04 -7.78
C LEU A 181 1.66 -6.19 -7.83
N ILE A 182 2.33 -5.34 -8.61
CA ILE A 182 3.78 -5.43 -8.80
C ILE A 182 4.49 -5.18 -7.46
N TRP A 183 4.08 -4.15 -6.72
CA TRP A 183 4.66 -3.84 -5.41
C TRP A 183 4.56 -5.04 -4.46
N HIS A 184 3.38 -5.60 -4.27
CA HIS A 184 3.19 -6.68 -3.30
C HIS A 184 3.89 -7.98 -3.74
N LEU A 185 3.91 -8.28 -5.04
CA LEU A 185 4.60 -9.45 -5.57
C LEU A 185 6.13 -9.37 -5.39
N VAL A 186 6.70 -8.17 -5.56
CA VAL A 186 8.15 -7.92 -5.47
C VAL A 186 8.62 -7.76 -4.02
N VAL A 187 7.87 -7.04 -3.19
CA VAL A 187 8.29 -6.69 -1.83
C VAL A 187 8.01 -7.81 -0.82
N THR A 188 6.92 -8.57 -0.97
CA THR A 188 6.59 -9.63 0.01
C THR A 188 7.68 -10.70 0.19
N PRO A 189 8.34 -11.19 -0.89
CA PRO A 189 9.46 -12.12 -0.75
C PRO A 189 10.64 -11.58 0.06
N LEU A 190 10.84 -10.26 0.14
CA LEU A 190 11.92 -9.68 0.94
C LEU A 190 11.79 -10.04 2.43
N PHE A 191 10.56 -10.17 2.94
CA PHE A 191 10.32 -10.60 4.32
C PHE A 191 10.78 -12.04 4.58
N ILE A 192 10.72 -12.92 3.57
CA ILE A 192 11.24 -14.31 3.66
C ILE A 192 12.76 -14.29 3.82
N TYR A 193 13.43 -13.34 3.17
CA TYR A 193 14.88 -13.17 3.20
C TYR A 193 15.38 -12.23 4.30
N SER A 194 14.50 -11.72 5.16
CA SER A 194 14.83 -10.76 6.23
C SER A 194 15.94 -11.22 7.17
N LYS A 195 16.17 -12.53 7.32
CA LYS A 195 17.31 -13.10 8.08
C LYS A 195 18.68 -12.66 7.57
N TYR A 196 18.77 -12.25 6.30
CA TYR A 196 20.00 -11.75 5.69
C TYR A 196 20.13 -10.22 5.82
N PHE A 197 19.13 -9.52 6.38
CA PHE A 197 19.19 -8.09 6.64
C PHE A 197 20.04 -7.79 7.89
N THR A 198 21.35 -7.97 7.75
CA THR A 198 22.32 -7.81 8.83
C THR A 198 23.56 -7.10 8.30
N THR A 199 24.38 -6.53 9.20
CA THR A 199 25.67 -5.92 8.86
C THR A 199 26.66 -6.91 8.26
N ALA A 200 26.45 -8.21 8.44
CA ALA A 200 27.26 -9.27 7.82
C ALA A 200 26.97 -9.48 6.32
N SER A 201 25.86 -8.94 5.81
CA SER A 201 25.43 -9.09 4.40
C SER A 201 25.11 -7.72 3.79
N PRO A 202 26.08 -6.81 3.66
CA PRO A 202 25.85 -5.42 3.21
C PRO A 202 25.23 -5.34 1.80
N ASP A 203 25.61 -6.25 0.90
CA ASP A 203 25.06 -6.31 -0.46
C ASP A 203 23.56 -6.63 -0.46
N PHE A 204 23.11 -7.49 0.46
CA PHE A 204 21.69 -7.80 0.61
C PHE A 204 20.92 -6.61 1.16
N VAL A 205 21.48 -5.87 2.12
CA VAL A 205 20.86 -4.64 2.65
C VAL A 205 20.69 -3.59 1.55
N ALA A 206 21.70 -3.43 0.69
CA ALA A 206 21.65 -2.51 -0.45
C ALA A 206 20.62 -2.93 -1.48
N LEU A 207 20.61 -4.20 -1.88
CA LEU A 207 19.62 -4.75 -2.80
C LEU A 207 18.20 -4.60 -2.23
N HIS A 208 18.02 -4.90 -0.95
CA HIS A 208 16.74 -4.78 -0.27
C HIS A 208 16.22 -3.33 -0.28
N GLY A 209 17.07 -2.37 0.08
CA GLY A 209 16.74 -0.94 0.03
C GLY A 209 16.36 -0.48 -1.38
N LEU A 210 17.16 -0.85 -2.38
CA LEU A 210 16.91 -0.51 -3.78
C LEU A 210 15.58 -1.09 -4.30
N ILE A 211 15.27 -2.35 -3.97
CA ILE A 211 14.00 -2.98 -4.39
C ILE A 211 12.81 -2.25 -3.78
N ILE A 212 12.86 -1.91 -2.48
CA ILE A 212 11.77 -1.16 -1.83
C ILE A 212 11.61 0.22 -2.46
N PHE A 213 12.72 0.93 -2.66
CA PHE A 213 12.73 2.26 -3.28
C PHE A 213 12.08 2.24 -4.67
N LEU A 214 12.58 1.37 -5.56
CA LEU A 214 12.04 1.23 -6.92
C LEU A 214 10.57 0.79 -6.92
N SER A 215 10.19 -0.11 -6.02
CA SER A 215 8.81 -0.56 -5.89
C SER A 215 7.89 0.58 -5.47
N ASN A 216 8.29 1.39 -4.48
CA ASN A 216 7.52 2.55 -4.02
C ASN A 216 7.36 3.58 -5.15
N VAL A 217 8.46 3.97 -5.80
CA VAL A 217 8.43 4.91 -6.93
C VAL A 217 7.50 4.41 -8.03
N PHE A 218 7.59 3.13 -8.39
CA PHE A 218 6.75 2.53 -9.40
C PHE A 218 5.26 2.53 -8.99
N MET A 219 4.94 2.03 -7.80
CA MET A 219 3.55 1.91 -7.33
C MET A 219 2.86 3.28 -7.24
N TYR A 220 3.48 4.24 -6.56
CA TYR A 220 2.91 5.57 -6.41
C TYR A 220 2.93 6.35 -7.73
N GLY A 221 3.92 6.12 -8.58
CA GLY A 221 3.92 6.61 -9.97
C GLY A 221 2.69 6.12 -10.75
N MET A 222 2.34 4.84 -10.63
CA MET A 222 1.12 4.29 -11.24
C MET A 222 -0.14 4.94 -10.66
N PHE A 223 -0.22 5.16 -9.35
CA PHE A 223 -1.38 5.82 -8.74
C PHE A 223 -1.53 7.26 -9.24
N ILE A 224 -0.43 8.02 -9.28
CA ILE A 224 -0.40 9.39 -9.83
C ILE A 224 -0.88 9.39 -11.28
N LEU A 225 -0.35 8.51 -12.13
CA LEU A 225 -0.76 8.39 -13.52
C LEU A 225 -2.25 8.09 -13.64
N GLY A 226 -2.76 7.13 -12.85
CA GLY A 226 -4.18 6.79 -12.82
C GLY A 226 -5.06 7.99 -12.46
N PHE A 227 -4.71 8.73 -11.40
CA PHE A 227 -5.46 9.93 -11.01
C PHE A 227 -5.42 11.01 -12.09
N ILE A 228 -4.25 11.30 -12.66
CA ILE A 228 -4.10 12.33 -13.70
C ILE A 228 -4.90 11.96 -14.95
N ILE A 229 -4.78 10.73 -15.43
CA ILE A 229 -5.46 10.28 -16.66
C ILE A 229 -6.97 10.26 -16.47
N SER A 230 -7.47 9.72 -15.37
CA SER A 230 -8.91 9.70 -15.09
C SER A 230 -9.47 11.12 -14.82
N SER A 231 -8.69 12.04 -14.25
CA SER A 231 -9.10 13.44 -14.03
C SER A 231 -9.23 14.26 -15.33
N LYS A 232 -8.59 13.84 -16.43
CA LYS A 232 -8.70 14.53 -17.73
C LYS A 232 -10.02 14.21 -18.43
N GLN A 233 -10.63 13.07 -18.10
CA GLN A 233 -11.87 12.60 -18.70
C GLN A 233 -13.11 13.23 -18.04
N SER A 234 -12.98 13.67 -16.79
CA SER A 234 -14.06 14.32 -16.05
C SER A 234 -14.29 15.81 -16.39
N LYS A 235 -13.67 16.34 -17.47
CA LYS A 235 -13.95 17.70 -17.95
C LYS A 235 -15.41 17.83 -18.41
N PRO A 236 -16.08 18.97 -18.14
CA PRO A 236 -17.48 19.21 -18.47
C PRO A 236 -17.62 19.57 -19.96
N ASN A 237 -17.32 18.64 -20.85
CA ASN A 237 -17.79 18.74 -22.24
C ASN A 237 -18.98 17.79 -22.40
N GLY A 238 -20.10 18.14 -21.76
CA GLY A 238 -21.48 17.83 -22.18
C GLY A 238 -21.86 16.41 -22.62
N VAL A 239 -21.03 15.39 -22.43
CA VAL A 239 -21.29 14.02 -22.85
C VAL A 239 -20.86 13.11 -21.73
N TYR A 240 -21.81 12.78 -20.85
CA TYR A 240 -21.69 11.66 -19.94
C TYR A 240 -21.60 10.39 -20.78
N LEU A 241 -20.39 9.85 -20.92
CA LEU A 241 -20.24 8.49 -21.37
C LEU A 241 -20.37 7.59 -20.14
N GLU A 242 -21.60 7.15 -19.90
CA GLU A 242 -21.87 5.97 -19.08
C GLU A 242 -21.19 4.76 -19.75
N TYR A 243 -20.08 4.30 -19.16
CA TYR A 243 -19.49 2.99 -19.43
C TYR A 243 -19.06 2.33 -18.11
#